data_AF-A0A916ZIV1-F1
#
_entry.id   AF-A0A916ZIV1-F1
#
_cell.length_a   1.000
_cell.length_b   1.000
_cell.length_c   1.000
_cell.angle_alpha   90.00
_cell.angle_beta   90.00
_cell.angle_gamma   90.00
#
_symmetry.space_group_name_H-M   'P 1'
#
loop_
_entity.id
_entity.type
_entity.pdbx_description
1 polymer ?
#
loop_
_entity_poly.entity_id
_entity_poly.type
_entity_poly.pdbx_seq_one_letter_code
_entity_poly.pdbx_strand_id
1 'polypeptide(L)'
;MVRGNIELATTEAIQGWIFTEDGKVRNRTVLAFKGDLCVGAGKVDSFRPDLADAGMGDGYLGFSFPISVAPGEAGAVVVKLEGSDAILLQHGAFVTTGATPVEGLDRATVRRRLAELKWALKHGRIAQADFDYLRILWSLGVYERGLVRRNAGEEAIVTDKPAAAAAALLESYVEMDTEIEAIRVESAEAFSAELAELAVGEVPVAAVHAGHRAVLRVLEGSHVADASGRGAPFVDYPLSAANLVMLDARATVELVLPEGGAVDIFVARPAQS
;
A
#
# COMPACT_ATOMS: atom_id res chain seq x y z
N MET A 1 -22.13 25.07 8.35
CA MET A 1 -21.69 23.68 8.66
C MET A 1 -20.28 23.45 8.11
N VAL A 2 -19.45 22.66 8.82
CA VAL A 2 -18.12 22.22 8.34
C VAL A 2 -18.22 20.77 7.90
N ARG A 3 -17.67 20.47 6.72
CA ARG A 3 -17.53 19.12 6.17
C ARG A 3 -16.05 18.90 5.86
N GLY A 4 -15.60 17.67 5.87
CA GLY A 4 -14.21 17.37 5.54
C GLY A 4 -13.88 15.93 5.84
N ASN A 5 -12.73 15.50 5.35
CA ASN A 5 -12.19 14.20 5.65
C ASN A 5 -10.69 14.28 5.82
N ILE A 6 -10.16 13.56 6.80
CA ILE A 6 -8.72 13.25 6.85
C ILE A 6 -8.57 12.01 5.97
N GLU A 7 -7.71 12.08 4.97
CA GLU A 7 -7.54 11.00 4.00
C GLU A 7 -6.29 10.18 4.32
N LEU A 8 -5.24 10.85 4.82
CA LEU A 8 -3.98 10.23 5.23
C LEU A 8 -3.53 10.85 6.54
N ALA A 9 -3.14 10.02 7.51
CA ALA A 9 -2.42 10.45 8.69
C ALA A 9 -1.23 9.50 8.91
N THR A 10 -0.03 10.07 9.02
CA THR A 10 1.22 9.36 9.30
C THR A 10 1.84 9.92 10.58
N THR A 11 3.00 9.43 11.00
CA THR A 11 3.75 10.04 12.11
C THR A 11 4.34 11.41 11.75
N GLU A 12 4.47 11.70 10.46
CA GLU A 12 5.20 12.84 9.90
C GLU A 12 4.34 13.79 9.06
N ALA A 13 3.19 13.35 8.58
CA ALA A 13 2.34 14.12 7.67
C ALA A 13 0.86 13.81 7.85
N ILE A 14 0.03 14.81 7.54
CA ILE A 14 -1.42 14.65 7.49
C ILE A 14 -1.97 15.32 6.25
N GLN A 15 -2.95 14.68 5.61
CA GLN A 15 -3.60 15.16 4.41
C GLN A 15 -5.10 14.95 4.48
N GLY A 16 -5.84 15.87 3.87
CA GLY A 16 -7.28 15.75 3.73
C GLY A 16 -7.88 16.95 3.03
N TRP A 17 -9.17 17.17 3.26
CA TRP A 17 -9.88 18.34 2.77
C TRP A 17 -10.88 18.84 3.80
N ILE A 18 -11.18 20.14 3.71
CA ILE A 18 -12.13 20.81 4.58
C ILE A 18 -12.95 21.80 3.75
N PHE A 19 -14.25 21.79 4.00
CA PHE A 19 -15.24 22.64 3.37
C PHE A 19 -16.06 23.34 4.44
N THR A 20 -16.35 24.62 4.22
CA THR A 20 -17.22 25.44 5.05
C THR A 20 -18.30 26.03 4.16
N GLU A 21 -19.55 26.03 4.63
CA GLU A 21 -20.67 26.60 3.86
C GLU A 21 -20.54 28.10 3.61
N ASP A 22 -19.76 28.83 4.41
CA ASP A 22 -19.48 30.25 4.19
C ASP A 22 -18.42 30.48 3.09
N GLY A 23 -17.81 29.41 2.56
CA GLY A 23 -16.83 29.44 1.48
C GLY A 23 -15.48 30.05 1.87
N LYS A 24 -15.24 30.34 3.16
CA LYS A 24 -14.06 31.11 3.62
C LYS A 24 -12.90 30.24 4.08
N VAL A 25 -12.85 28.97 3.70
CA VAL A 25 -11.82 28.05 4.20
C VAL A 25 -10.48 28.16 3.46
N ARG A 26 -10.48 28.66 2.23
CA ARG A 26 -9.25 28.83 1.43
C ARG A 26 -8.24 29.71 2.16
N ASN A 27 -6.96 29.29 2.12
CA ASN A 27 -5.81 29.90 2.78
C ASN A 27 -5.91 30.00 4.31
N ARG A 28 -6.95 29.45 4.94
CA ARG A 28 -7.00 29.38 6.40
C ARG A 28 -6.09 28.28 6.92
N THR A 29 -5.61 28.48 8.13
CA THR A 29 -4.80 27.50 8.84
C THR A 29 -5.69 26.41 9.44
N VAL A 30 -5.28 25.17 9.27
CA VAL A 30 -5.76 24.02 10.03
C VAL A 30 -4.65 23.53 10.95
N LEU A 31 -5.04 23.02 12.11
CA LEU A 31 -4.18 22.56 13.18
C LEU A 31 -4.47 21.08 13.46
N ALA A 32 -3.42 20.26 13.53
CA ALA A 32 -3.53 18.87 13.94
C ALA A 32 -3.29 18.75 15.45
N PHE A 33 -4.15 18.02 16.15
CA PHE A 33 -4.06 17.79 17.58
C PHE A 33 -4.06 16.30 17.92
N LYS A 34 -3.26 15.93 18.93
CA LYS A 34 -3.37 14.67 19.66
C LYS A 34 -3.72 14.97 21.10
N GLY A 35 -4.92 14.62 21.52
CA GLY A 35 -5.48 15.12 22.79
C GLY A 35 -5.46 16.65 22.81
N ASP A 36 -4.73 17.23 23.76
CA ASP A 36 -4.57 18.69 23.90
C ASP A 36 -3.29 19.24 23.25
N LEU A 37 -2.41 18.38 22.72
CA LEU A 37 -1.15 18.79 22.10
C LEU A 37 -1.35 19.11 20.62
N CYS A 38 -0.95 20.30 20.19
CA CYS A 38 -0.85 20.64 18.77
C CYS A 38 0.41 19.98 18.19
N VAL A 39 0.24 19.15 17.16
CA VAL A 39 1.30 18.31 16.58
C VAL A 39 1.69 18.76 15.16
N GLY A 40 0.99 19.75 14.60
CA GLY A 40 1.36 20.39 13.33
C GLY A 40 0.29 21.37 12.84
N ALA A 41 0.63 22.15 11.81
CA ALA A 41 -0.26 23.15 11.22
C ALA A 41 0.01 23.32 9.72
N GLY A 42 -1.03 23.65 8.96
CA GLY A 42 -0.93 23.86 7.52
C GLY A 42 -2.05 24.70 6.95
N LYS A 43 -1.92 25.12 5.70
CA LYS A 43 -2.95 25.90 5.00
C LYS A 43 -3.87 25.01 4.16
N VAL A 44 -5.09 25.50 3.97
CA VAL A 44 -6.05 24.93 3.03
C VAL A 44 -5.89 25.62 1.67
N ASP A 45 -4.98 25.14 0.85
CA ASP A 45 -4.61 25.74 -0.42
C ASP A 45 -4.34 24.70 -1.54
N SER A 46 -4.57 23.43 -1.27
CA SER A 46 -4.38 22.37 -2.26
C SER A 46 -5.62 22.20 -3.12
N PHE A 47 -5.43 22.20 -4.44
CA PHE A 47 -6.51 22.07 -5.41
C PHE A 47 -7.04 20.64 -5.50
N ARG A 48 -8.37 20.50 -5.45
CA ARG A 48 -9.13 19.25 -5.48
C ARG A 48 -10.13 19.25 -6.65
N PRO A 49 -9.70 18.73 -7.83
CA PRO A 49 -10.58 18.57 -9.00
C PRO A 49 -11.91 17.90 -8.69
N ASP A 50 -11.90 16.84 -7.88
CA ASP A 50 -13.07 16.09 -7.47
C ASP A 50 -14.09 16.92 -6.67
N LEU A 51 -13.61 17.84 -5.83
CA LEU A 51 -14.48 18.75 -5.07
C LEU A 51 -14.97 19.93 -5.92
N ALA A 52 -14.14 20.41 -6.85
CA ALA A 52 -14.53 21.41 -7.83
C ALA A 52 -15.65 20.88 -8.75
N ASP A 53 -15.49 19.66 -9.27
CA ASP A 53 -16.48 18.99 -10.13
C ASP A 53 -17.79 18.69 -9.38
N ALA A 54 -17.70 18.45 -8.05
CA ALA A 54 -18.86 18.32 -7.16
C ALA A 54 -19.53 19.66 -6.81
N GLY A 55 -19.04 20.79 -7.33
CA GLY A 55 -19.58 22.13 -7.09
C GLY A 55 -19.28 22.68 -5.70
N MET A 56 -18.26 22.16 -5.00
CA MET A 56 -17.85 22.64 -3.69
C MET A 56 -16.80 23.74 -3.83
N GLY A 57 -17.24 25.00 -3.72
CA GLY A 57 -16.34 26.16 -3.73
C GLY A 57 -15.55 26.29 -5.04
N ASP A 58 -14.30 26.77 -4.94
CA ASP A 58 -13.38 26.96 -6.07
C ASP A 58 -12.39 25.78 -6.24
N GLY A 59 -12.62 24.67 -5.53
CA GLY A 59 -11.76 23.48 -5.52
C GLY A 59 -10.51 23.58 -4.63
N TYR A 60 -10.16 24.75 -4.08
CA TYR A 60 -8.99 24.90 -3.20
C TYR A 60 -9.34 24.60 -1.74
N LEU A 61 -9.67 23.33 -1.49
CA LEU A 61 -10.22 22.84 -0.23
C LEU A 61 -9.33 21.76 0.44
N GLY A 62 -8.24 21.36 -0.22
CA GLY A 62 -7.30 20.37 0.31
C GLY A 62 -6.28 20.99 1.26
N PHE A 63 -5.79 20.19 2.21
CA PHE A 63 -4.64 20.51 3.05
C PHE A 63 -3.66 19.33 3.04
N SER A 64 -2.37 19.63 3.15
CA SER A 64 -1.30 18.67 3.41
C SER A 64 -0.19 19.37 4.17
N PHE A 65 0.19 18.87 5.34
CA PHE A 65 1.22 19.50 6.18
C PHE A 65 1.91 18.51 7.11
N PRO A 66 3.16 18.81 7.53
CA PRO A 66 3.89 17.94 8.43
C PRO A 66 3.29 17.94 9.84
N ILE A 67 3.30 16.78 10.49
CA ILE A 67 2.95 16.57 11.89
C ILE A 67 4.07 15.80 12.61
N SER A 68 4.06 15.78 13.93
CA SER A 68 4.97 14.96 14.72
C SER A 68 4.22 14.25 15.83
N VAL A 69 4.00 12.95 15.66
CA VAL A 69 3.33 12.09 16.65
C VAL A 69 4.11 10.80 16.85
N ALA A 70 3.98 10.20 18.04
CA ALA A 70 4.66 8.94 18.34
C ALA A 70 4.13 7.81 17.43
N PRO A 71 4.96 6.79 17.15
CA PRO A 71 4.52 5.59 16.44
C PRO A 71 3.25 4.99 17.08
N GLY A 72 2.26 4.67 16.26
CA GLY A 72 0.95 4.18 16.70
C GLY A 72 -0.08 5.25 17.13
N GLU A 73 0.32 6.52 17.23
CA GLU A 73 -0.59 7.60 17.69
C GLU A 73 -1.25 8.40 16.54
N ALA A 74 -0.86 8.15 15.29
CA ALA A 74 -1.41 8.83 14.12
C ALA A 74 -2.93 8.60 13.94
N GLY A 75 -3.48 7.50 14.45
CA GLY A 75 -4.91 7.19 14.47
C GLY A 75 -5.74 7.93 15.52
N ALA A 76 -5.11 8.76 16.36
CA ALA A 76 -5.79 9.60 17.35
C ALA A 76 -5.73 11.09 16.99
N VAL A 77 -5.23 11.44 15.80
CA VAL A 77 -5.04 12.83 15.37
C VAL A 77 -6.35 13.40 14.85
N VAL A 78 -6.73 14.56 15.36
CA VAL A 78 -7.87 15.34 14.88
C VAL A 78 -7.39 16.63 14.22
N VAL A 79 -8.09 17.07 13.18
CA VAL A 79 -7.79 18.35 12.50
C VAL A 79 -8.86 19.38 12.86
N LYS A 80 -8.42 20.58 13.25
CA LYS A 80 -9.29 21.71 13.60
C LYS A 80 -8.97 22.92 12.74
N LEU A 81 -9.98 23.71 12.41
CA LEU A 81 -9.77 25.00 11.75
C LEU A 81 -9.34 26.05 12.80
N GLU A 82 -8.26 26.78 12.55
CA GLU A 82 -7.75 27.79 13.49
C GLU A 82 -8.81 28.87 13.80
N GLY A 83 -9.05 29.11 15.09
CA GLY A 83 -10.07 30.05 15.56
C GLY A 83 -11.51 29.55 15.42
N SER A 84 -11.72 28.24 15.32
CA SER A 84 -13.03 27.59 15.23
C SER A 84 -13.11 26.35 16.11
N ASP A 85 -14.28 26.05 16.66
CA ASP A 85 -14.56 24.81 17.41
C ASP A 85 -14.91 23.63 16.49
N ALA A 86 -14.84 23.80 15.16
CA ALA A 86 -15.12 22.75 14.21
C ALA A 86 -13.98 21.72 14.16
N ILE A 87 -14.32 20.46 14.45
CA ILE A 87 -13.39 19.32 14.46
C ILE A 87 -13.70 18.41 13.28
N LEU A 88 -12.68 18.10 12.49
CA LEU A 88 -12.70 16.97 11.56
C LEU A 88 -12.27 15.71 12.32
N LEU A 89 -13.23 14.82 12.49
CA LEU A 89 -12.98 13.48 13.02
C LEU A 89 -12.46 12.59 11.89
N GLN A 90 -11.60 11.66 12.25
CA GLN A 90 -10.87 10.75 11.36
C GLN A 90 -11.77 9.64 10.75
N HIS A 91 -13.04 9.93 10.44
CA HIS A 91 -13.99 8.95 9.93
C HIS A 91 -13.60 8.49 8.52
N GLY A 92 -12.84 7.38 8.45
CA GLY A 92 -12.36 6.81 7.19
C GLY A 92 -10.98 7.29 6.73
N ALA A 93 -10.16 7.86 7.60
CA ALA A 93 -8.76 8.16 7.26
C ALA A 93 -7.88 6.91 7.30
N PHE A 94 -6.89 6.90 6.42
CA PHE A 94 -5.87 5.87 6.40
C PHE A 94 -4.72 6.21 7.37
N VAL A 95 -4.41 5.31 8.30
CA VAL A 95 -3.34 5.46 9.30
C VAL A 95 -2.14 4.65 8.82
N THR A 96 -1.22 5.28 8.10
CA THR A 96 0.05 4.61 7.78
C THR A 96 0.99 4.73 8.96
N THR A 97 1.37 3.60 9.54
CA THR A 97 2.41 3.53 10.56
C THR A 97 3.77 3.78 9.89
N GLY A 98 4.19 5.05 9.85
CA GLY A 98 5.60 5.46 9.81
C GLY A 98 6.48 5.02 8.64
N ALA A 99 5.95 4.44 7.57
CA ALA A 99 6.77 4.13 6.40
C ALA A 99 7.04 5.42 5.60
N THR A 100 8.32 5.81 5.50
CA THR A 100 8.81 6.86 4.61
C THR A 100 8.19 6.68 3.22
N PRO A 101 7.67 7.72 2.55
CA PRO A 101 7.12 7.57 1.21
C PRO A 101 8.24 7.10 0.27
N VAL A 102 8.22 5.82 -0.10
CA VAL A 102 9.12 5.31 -1.12
C VAL A 102 8.58 5.77 -2.47
N GLU A 103 9.43 6.38 -3.28
CA GLU A 103 9.04 6.88 -4.59
C GLU A 103 8.52 5.71 -5.45
N GLY A 104 7.22 5.71 -5.71
CA GLY A 104 6.56 4.67 -6.49
C GLY A 104 7.03 4.67 -7.96
N LEU A 105 6.65 3.63 -8.71
CA LEU A 105 6.94 3.58 -10.15
C LEU A 105 6.27 4.74 -10.89
N ASP A 106 6.95 5.29 -11.90
CA ASP A 106 6.32 6.19 -12.85
C ASP A 106 5.31 5.43 -13.75
N ARG A 107 4.18 6.07 -14.04
CA ARG A 107 3.10 5.51 -14.86
C ARG A 107 3.53 5.23 -16.29
N ALA A 108 4.41 6.05 -16.87
CA ALA A 108 4.92 5.78 -18.21
C ALA A 108 5.81 4.53 -18.22
N THR A 109 6.59 4.33 -17.16
CA THR A 109 7.36 3.09 -16.95
C THR A 109 6.46 1.86 -16.84
N VAL A 110 5.39 1.90 -16.04
CA VAL A 110 4.43 0.78 -15.96
C VAL A 110 3.80 0.47 -17.32
N ARG A 111 3.36 1.50 -18.06
CA ARG A 111 2.79 1.32 -19.41
C ARG A 111 3.77 0.67 -20.39
N ARG A 112 5.04 1.07 -20.35
CA ARG A 112 6.10 0.48 -21.18
C ARG A 112 6.29 -1.00 -20.85
N ARG A 113 6.45 -1.34 -19.57
CA ARG A 113 6.60 -2.74 -19.11
C ARG A 113 5.43 -3.62 -19.54
N LEU A 114 4.19 -3.13 -19.40
CA LEU A 114 3.00 -3.86 -19.85
C LEU A 114 2.97 -4.08 -21.37
N ALA A 115 3.47 -3.14 -22.17
CA ALA A 115 3.57 -3.30 -23.62
C ALA A 115 4.63 -4.33 -24.01
N GLU A 116 5.79 -4.31 -23.35
CA GLU A 116 6.87 -5.29 -23.51
C GLU A 116 6.39 -6.71 -23.13
N LEU A 117 5.68 -6.84 -22.02
CA LEU A 117 5.11 -8.12 -21.57
C LEU A 117 4.09 -8.70 -22.56
N LYS A 118 3.20 -7.85 -23.11
CA LYS A 118 2.27 -8.27 -24.17
C LYS A 118 3.00 -8.70 -25.44
N TRP A 119 4.07 -8.00 -25.80
CA TRP A 119 4.90 -8.37 -26.95
C TRP A 119 5.59 -9.72 -26.70
N ALA A 120 6.14 -9.95 -25.51
CA ALA A 120 6.81 -11.19 -25.13
C ALA A 120 5.85 -12.38 -25.19
N LEU A 121 4.63 -12.25 -24.64
CA LEU A 121 3.60 -13.28 -24.72
C LEU A 121 3.25 -13.62 -26.18
N LYS A 122 3.04 -12.60 -27.02
CA LYS A 122 2.70 -12.78 -28.44
C LYS A 122 3.77 -13.56 -29.22
N HIS A 123 5.03 -13.46 -28.81
CA HIS A 123 6.15 -14.14 -29.46
C HIS A 123 6.60 -15.40 -28.72
N GLY A 124 5.83 -15.88 -27.74
CA GLY A 124 6.12 -17.11 -26.99
C GLY A 124 7.38 -17.02 -26.13
N ARG A 125 7.78 -15.81 -25.72
CA ARG A 125 8.97 -15.57 -24.87
C ARG A 125 8.69 -15.78 -23.38
N ILE A 126 7.42 -15.76 -22.99
CA ILE A 126 6.95 -15.98 -21.62
C ILE A 126 5.71 -16.87 -21.62
N ALA A 127 5.48 -17.61 -20.54
CA ALA A 127 4.26 -18.39 -20.38
C ALA A 127 3.06 -17.49 -20.06
N GLN A 128 1.85 -17.99 -20.33
CA GLN A 128 0.61 -17.27 -19.99
C GLN A 128 0.49 -17.02 -18.48
N ALA A 129 0.93 -17.97 -17.64
CA ALA A 129 0.89 -17.83 -16.19
C ALA A 129 1.78 -16.67 -15.71
N ASP A 130 2.99 -16.56 -16.24
CA ASP A 130 3.94 -15.49 -15.92
C ASP A 130 3.42 -14.14 -16.40
N PHE A 131 2.83 -14.10 -17.60
CA PHE A 131 2.16 -12.92 -18.12
C PHE A 131 1.05 -12.44 -17.17
N ASP A 132 0.15 -13.34 -16.73
CA ASP A 132 -0.97 -12.97 -15.89
C ASP A 132 -0.50 -12.48 -14.51
N TYR A 133 0.48 -13.17 -13.93
CA TYR A 133 1.13 -12.76 -12.69
C TYR A 133 1.74 -11.35 -12.81
N LEU A 134 2.67 -11.14 -13.73
CA LEU A 134 3.40 -9.87 -13.87
C LEU A 134 2.47 -8.72 -14.24
N ARG A 135 1.48 -8.98 -15.11
CA ARG A 135 0.47 -7.99 -15.47
C ARG A 135 -0.34 -7.55 -14.26
N ILE A 136 -0.81 -8.48 -13.43
CA ILE A 136 -1.61 -8.18 -12.25
C ILE A 136 -0.75 -7.44 -11.22
N LEU A 137 0.43 -7.98 -10.90
CA LEU A 137 1.36 -7.38 -9.93
C LEU A 137 1.72 -5.94 -10.31
N TRP A 138 2.10 -5.67 -11.56
CA TRP A 138 2.43 -4.30 -11.96
C TRP A 138 1.24 -3.36 -12.04
N SER A 139 0.02 -3.89 -12.20
CA SER A 139 -1.20 -3.07 -12.25
C SER A 139 -1.73 -2.73 -10.86
N LEU A 140 -1.70 -3.69 -9.93
CA LEU A 140 -2.35 -3.60 -8.62
C LEU A 140 -1.36 -3.50 -7.45
N GLY A 141 -0.08 -3.84 -7.67
CA GLY A 141 0.92 -3.92 -6.60
C GLY A 141 0.82 -5.20 -5.78
N VAL A 142 -0.12 -6.10 -6.10
CA VAL A 142 -0.38 -7.33 -5.36
C VAL A 142 -0.89 -8.43 -6.28
N TYR A 143 -0.55 -9.68 -5.98
CA TYR A 143 -1.05 -10.87 -6.67
C TYR A 143 -1.18 -12.04 -5.71
N GLU A 144 -2.36 -12.66 -5.63
CA GLU A 144 -2.59 -13.85 -4.84
C GLU A 144 -2.32 -15.13 -5.64
N ARG A 145 -1.58 -16.07 -5.03
CA ARG A 145 -1.29 -17.39 -5.55
C ARG A 145 -1.83 -18.48 -4.62
N GLY A 146 -2.76 -19.30 -5.11
CA GLY A 146 -3.14 -20.53 -4.44
C GLY A 146 -2.02 -21.58 -4.50
N LEU A 147 -1.75 -22.24 -3.37
CA LEU A 147 -0.76 -23.32 -3.22
C LEU A 147 -1.37 -24.71 -3.36
N VAL A 148 -2.69 -24.82 -3.24
CA VAL A 148 -3.42 -26.09 -3.35
C VAL A 148 -3.84 -26.31 -4.80
N ARG A 149 -3.28 -27.33 -5.45
CA ARG A 149 -3.62 -27.72 -6.82
C ARG A 149 -4.26 -29.10 -6.85
N ARG A 150 -5.25 -29.26 -7.73
CA ARG A 150 -5.78 -30.58 -8.11
C ARG A 150 -5.24 -30.94 -9.49
N ASN A 151 -4.51 -32.03 -9.59
CA ASN A 151 -4.09 -32.55 -10.88
C ASN A 151 -5.30 -33.16 -11.59
N ALA A 152 -5.54 -32.74 -12.83
CA ALA A 152 -6.59 -33.34 -13.65
C ALA A 152 -6.21 -34.80 -13.98
N GLY A 153 -6.78 -35.75 -13.25
CA GLY A 153 -6.55 -37.19 -13.42
C GLY A 153 -6.14 -37.95 -12.15
N GLU A 154 -5.82 -37.25 -11.06
CA GLU A 154 -5.47 -37.85 -9.77
C GLU A 154 -6.39 -37.31 -8.67
N GLU A 155 -6.88 -38.16 -7.78
CA GLU A 155 -7.63 -37.72 -6.58
C GLU A 155 -6.73 -37.00 -5.55
N ALA A 156 -5.40 -37.07 -5.73
CA ALA A 156 -4.43 -36.49 -4.82
C ALA A 156 -4.37 -34.96 -4.93
N ILE A 157 -4.54 -34.29 -3.79
CA ILE A 157 -4.33 -32.85 -3.64
C ILE A 157 -2.83 -32.62 -3.47
N VAL A 158 -2.22 -31.86 -4.39
CA VAL A 158 -0.81 -31.45 -4.29
C VAL A 158 -0.77 -30.06 -3.70
N THR A 159 -0.01 -29.89 -2.62
CA THR A 159 0.23 -28.58 -2.01
C THR A 159 1.66 -28.16 -2.30
N ASP A 160 1.81 -27.04 -3.00
CA ASP A 160 3.12 -26.46 -3.26
C ASP A 160 3.75 -25.97 -1.96
N LYS A 161 5.07 -26.18 -1.81
CA LYS A 161 5.81 -25.57 -0.71
C LYS A 161 5.82 -24.04 -0.93
N PRO A 162 5.45 -23.22 0.07
CA PRO A 162 5.40 -21.76 -0.09
C PRO A 162 6.69 -21.16 -0.64
N ALA A 163 7.85 -21.58 -0.12
CA ALA A 163 9.15 -21.12 -0.57
C ALA A 163 9.41 -21.46 -2.06
N ALA A 164 9.05 -22.65 -2.53
CA ALA A 164 9.24 -23.03 -3.93
C ALA A 164 8.31 -22.24 -4.87
N ALA A 165 7.08 -21.98 -4.44
CA ALA A 165 6.14 -21.14 -5.19
C ALA A 165 6.60 -19.67 -5.23
N ALA A 166 7.12 -19.15 -4.12
CA ALA A 166 7.70 -17.82 -4.04
C ALA A 166 8.92 -17.67 -4.96
N ALA A 167 9.85 -18.63 -4.93
CA ALA A 167 11.02 -18.64 -5.81
C ALA A 167 10.63 -18.55 -7.28
N ALA A 168 9.72 -19.40 -7.76
CA ALA A 168 9.28 -19.38 -9.16
C ALA A 168 8.66 -18.03 -9.59
N LEU A 169 7.90 -17.38 -8.72
CA LEU A 169 7.30 -16.07 -9.00
C LEU A 169 8.32 -14.93 -8.92
N LEU A 170 9.31 -15.02 -8.03
CA LEU A 170 10.41 -14.06 -7.95
C LEU A 170 11.33 -14.18 -9.16
N GLU A 171 11.69 -15.40 -9.57
CA GLU A 171 12.45 -15.66 -10.80
C GLU A 171 11.74 -15.11 -12.03
N SER A 172 10.40 -15.28 -12.12
CA SER A 172 9.60 -14.68 -13.18
C SER A 172 9.66 -13.14 -13.18
N TYR A 173 9.75 -12.51 -12.01
CA TYR A 173 9.87 -11.06 -11.88
C TYR A 173 11.28 -10.54 -12.21
N VAL A 174 12.33 -11.25 -11.78
CA VAL A 174 13.73 -10.84 -11.99
C VAL A 174 14.25 -11.32 -13.36
N GLU A 175 13.52 -12.20 -14.05
CA GLU A 175 13.89 -12.83 -15.32
C GLU A 175 15.19 -13.67 -15.25
N MET A 176 15.54 -14.14 -14.06
CA MET A 176 16.73 -14.97 -13.79
C MET A 176 16.52 -15.88 -12.58
N ASP A 177 17.30 -16.96 -12.51
CA ASP A 177 17.35 -17.83 -11.33
C ASP A 177 17.78 -17.01 -10.10
N THR A 178 17.09 -17.20 -8.98
CA THR A 178 17.26 -16.36 -7.79
C THR A 178 17.28 -17.21 -6.53
N GLU A 179 18.23 -16.92 -5.65
CA GLU A 179 18.17 -17.45 -4.29
C GLU A 179 17.17 -16.63 -3.49
N ILE A 180 16.29 -17.32 -2.77
CA ILE A 180 15.33 -16.67 -1.88
C ILE A 180 15.78 -16.78 -0.44
N GLU A 181 15.58 -15.70 0.31
CA GLU A 181 15.67 -15.69 1.76
C GLU A 181 14.27 -15.65 2.36
N ALA A 182 14.07 -16.38 3.46
CA ALA A 182 12.85 -16.35 4.24
C ALA A 182 13.09 -15.57 5.54
N ILE A 183 12.40 -14.43 5.69
CA ILE A 183 12.46 -13.56 6.86
C ILE A 183 11.17 -13.75 7.65
N ARG A 184 11.28 -14.18 8.91
CA ARG A 184 10.11 -14.39 9.76
C ARG A 184 9.85 -13.16 10.60
N VAL A 185 8.63 -12.64 10.54
CA VAL A 185 8.21 -11.47 11.33
C VAL A 185 6.97 -11.80 12.16
N GLU A 186 6.96 -11.29 13.40
CA GLU A 186 5.94 -11.59 14.41
C GLU A 186 5.14 -10.35 14.83
N SER A 187 5.38 -9.20 14.17
CA SER A 187 4.63 -7.96 14.40
C SER A 187 4.42 -7.18 13.10
N ALA A 188 3.41 -6.31 13.09
CA ALA A 188 3.12 -5.43 11.96
C ALA A 188 4.24 -4.41 11.75
N GLU A 189 4.87 -3.93 12.82
CA GLU A 189 5.97 -2.97 12.76
C GLU A 189 7.22 -3.59 12.12
N ALA A 190 7.57 -4.83 12.51
CA ALA A 190 8.67 -5.56 11.89
C ALA A 190 8.39 -5.81 10.40
N PHE A 191 7.16 -6.22 10.06
CA PHE A 191 6.74 -6.38 8.67
C PHE A 191 6.88 -5.08 7.85
N SER A 192 6.42 -3.94 8.39
CA SER A 192 6.56 -2.64 7.73
C SER A 192 8.02 -2.22 7.55
N ALA A 193 8.89 -2.52 8.51
CA ALA A 193 10.32 -2.23 8.41
C ALA A 193 10.98 -3.03 7.27
N GLU A 194 10.71 -4.34 7.18
CA GLU A 194 11.23 -5.19 6.10
C GLU A 194 10.77 -4.73 4.72
N LEU A 195 9.49 -4.35 4.58
CA LEU A 195 9.00 -3.81 3.31
C LEU A 195 9.61 -2.45 2.96
N ALA A 196 9.85 -1.59 3.94
CA ALA A 196 10.49 -0.30 3.70
C ALA A 196 11.93 -0.47 3.19
N GLU A 197 12.69 -1.43 3.75
CA GLU A 197 14.03 -1.77 3.25
C GLU A 197 13.96 -2.36 1.84
N LEU A 198 13.02 -3.25 1.58
CA LEU A 198 12.87 -3.89 0.28
C LEU A 198 12.45 -2.90 -0.81
N ALA A 199 11.60 -1.93 -0.47
CA ALA A 199 11.05 -0.97 -1.42
C ALA A 199 12.11 -0.03 -2.03
N VAL A 200 13.22 0.21 -1.32
CA VAL A 200 14.39 0.96 -1.84
C VAL A 200 15.46 0.06 -2.48
N GLY A 201 15.27 -1.27 -2.43
CA GLY A 201 16.17 -2.26 -3.00
C GLY A 201 16.00 -2.46 -4.52
N GLU A 202 16.87 -3.29 -5.10
CA GLU A 202 16.85 -3.60 -6.54
C GLU A 202 15.61 -4.40 -6.96
N VAL A 203 15.15 -5.30 -6.09
CA VAL A 203 13.98 -6.13 -6.29
C VAL A 203 12.93 -5.77 -5.23
N PRO A 204 12.06 -4.77 -5.49
CA PRO A 204 11.08 -4.30 -4.52
C PRO A 204 9.84 -5.20 -4.48
N VAL A 205 10.02 -6.51 -4.51
CA VAL A 205 8.93 -7.51 -4.53
C VAL A 205 9.21 -8.60 -3.52
N ALA A 206 8.20 -8.90 -2.70
CA ALA A 206 8.22 -9.99 -1.74
C ALA A 206 7.04 -10.93 -1.96
N ALA A 207 7.20 -12.17 -1.49
CA ALA A 207 6.09 -13.08 -1.29
C ALA A 207 5.80 -13.21 0.20
N VAL A 208 4.54 -13.08 0.60
CA VAL A 208 4.11 -13.15 2.00
C VAL A 208 3.25 -14.39 2.21
N HIS A 209 3.60 -15.18 3.22
CA HIS A 209 2.90 -16.40 3.60
C HIS A 209 2.66 -16.45 5.10
N ALA A 210 1.56 -17.05 5.52
CA ALA A 210 1.28 -17.29 6.93
C ALA A 210 0.83 -18.74 7.14
N GLY A 211 1.48 -19.45 8.07
CA GLY A 211 0.99 -20.77 8.51
C GLY A 211 -0.33 -20.71 9.29
N HIS A 212 -0.68 -19.53 9.79
CA HIS A 212 -1.91 -19.24 10.53
C HIS A 212 -2.74 -18.18 9.79
N ARG A 213 -3.98 -17.97 10.22
CA ARG A 213 -4.83 -16.93 9.63
C ARG A 213 -4.25 -15.56 9.97
N ALA A 214 -3.83 -14.82 8.95
CA ALA A 214 -3.53 -13.40 9.02
C ALA A 214 -4.25 -12.69 7.86
N VAL A 215 -4.26 -11.35 7.87
CA VAL A 215 -4.81 -10.58 6.75
C VAL A 215 -3.78 -9.54 6.34
N LEU A 216 -3.44 -9.54 5.05
CA LEU A 216 -2.70 -8.45 4.43
C LEU A 216 -3.70 -7.54 3.76
N ARG A 217 -3.78 -6.28 4.18
CA ARG A 217 -4.63 -5.29 3.57
C ARG A 217 -3.77 -4.47 2.62
N VAL A 218 -4.17 -4.34 1.35
CA VAL A 218 -3.40 -3.61 0.34
C VAL A 218 -4.24 -2.52 -0.28
N LEU A 219 -3.66 -1.32 -0.43
CA LEU A 219 -4.21 -0.29 -1.29
C LEU A 219 -3.75 -0.54 -2.72
N GLU A 220 -4.58 -1.19 -3.53
CA GLU A 220 -4.21 -1.55 -4.90
C GLU A 220 -3.77 -0.32 -5.72
N GLY A 221 -2.65 -0.45 -6.44
CA GLY A 221 -2.11 0.58 -7.32
C GLY A 221 -1.25 1.65 -6.63
N SER A 222 -1.17 1.65 -5.30
CA SER A 222 -0.40 2.63 -4.52
C SER A 222 1.11 2.57 -4.71
N HIS A 223 1.64 1.51 -5.33
CA HIS A 223 3.06 1.35 -5.69
C HIS A 223 3.51 2.26 -6.85
N VAL A 224 2.59 3.01 -7.47
CA VAL A 224 2.85 3.93 -8.58
C VAL A 224 2.73 5.38 -8.09
N ALA A 225 3.76 6.20 -8.25
CA ALA A 225 3.92 7.51 -7.58
C ALA A 225 2.76 8.51 -7.83
N ASP A 226 2.14 8.44 -9.00
CA ASP A 226 0.99 9.28 -9.40
C ASP A 226 -0.37 8.58 -9.28
N ALA A 227 -0.37 7.31 -8.85
CA ALA A 227 -1.58 6.56 -8.56
C ALA A 227 -1.93 6.65 -7.07
N SER A 228 -1.68 7.82 -6.46
CA SER A 228 -2.28 8.17 -5.17
C SER A 228 -3.79 8.01 -5.33
N GLY A 229 -4.25 6.82 -4.94
CA GLY A 229 -5.62 6.37 -5.01
C GLY A 229 -6.44 7.26 -4.11
N ARG A 230 -6.93 8.37 -4.65
CA ARG A 230 -7.89 9.23 -3.99
C ARG A 230 -9.13 8.38 -3.67
N GLY A 231 -9.23 7.89 -2.45
CA GLY A 231 -10.40 7.20 -1.92
C GLY A 231 -10.57 5.73 -2.30
N ALA A 232 -9.54 5.04 -2.82
CA ALA A 232 -9.63 3.58 -2.99
C ALA A 232 -9.56 2.90 -1.61
N PRO A 233 -10.48 1.98 -1.27
CA PRO A 233 -10.42 1.27 -0.01
C PRO A 233 -9.31 0.23 -0.03
N PHE A 234 -8.87 -0.18 1.15
CA PHE A 234 -8.04 -1.37 1.31
C PHE A 234 -8.79 -2.61 0.86
N VAL A 235 -8.09 -3.47 0.13
CA VAL A 235 -8.55 -4.81 -0.22
C VAL A 235 -7.89 -5.79 0.73
N ASP A 236 -8.70 -6.63 1.37
CA ASP A 236 -8.22 -7.64 2.32
C ASP A 236 -7.81 -8.92 1.57
N TYR A 237 -6.54 -9.31 1.69
CA TYR A 237 -5.99 -10.57 1.21
C TYR A 237 -5.77 -11.49 2.41
N PRO A 238 -6.59 -12.53 2.60
CA PRO A 238 -6.38 -13.48 3.67
C PRO A 238 -5.08 -14.25 3.44
N LEU A 239 -4.26 -14.39 4.47
CA LEU A 239 -3.07 -15.24 4.45
C LEU A 239 -3.36 -16.54 5.20
N SER A 240 -2.95 -17.66 4.61
CA SER A 240 -3.12 -19.00 5.17
C SER A 240 -2.13 -19.98 4.56
N ALA A 241 -2.08 -21.19 5.10
CA ALA A 241 -1.26 -22.27 4.55
C ALA A 241 -1.65 -22.69 3.10
N ALA A 242 -2.79 -22.23 2.60
CA ALA A 242 -3.30 -22.57 1.28
C ALA A 242 -2.94 -21.56 0.18
N ASN A 243 -2.35 -20.41 0.55
CA ASN A 243 -2.07 -19.34 -0.40
C ASN A 243 -0.81 -18.52 -0.02
N LEU A 244 -0.29 -17.83 -1.02
CA LEU A 244 0.86 -16.94 -0.95
C LEU A 244 0.45 -15.63 -1.63
N VAL A 245 0.85 -14.49 -1.08
CA VAL A 245 0.57 -13.18 -1.68
C VAL A 245 1.87 -12.53 -2.12
N MET A 246 2.03 -12.31 -3.42
CA MET A 246 3.10 -11.49 -3.98
C MET A 246 2.74 -10.02 -3.81
N LEU A 247 3.70 -9.20 -3.39
CA LEU A 247 3.52 -7.79 -3.08
C LEU A 247 4.68 -6.97 -3.64
N ASP A 248 4.36 -5.86 -4.30
CA ASP A 248 5.31 -4.79 -4.56
C ASP A 248 5.48 -3.98 -3.26
N ALA A 249 6.70 -3.95 -2.71
CA ALA A 249 7.00 -3.37 -1.41
C ALA A 249 6.74 -1.85 -1.33
N ARG A 250 6.60 -1.19 -2.48
CA ARG A 250 6.21 0.23 -2.57
C ARG A 250 4.71 0.44 -2.40
N ALA A 251 3.90 -0.62 -2.47
CA ALA A 251 2.49 -0.54 -2.19
C ALA A 251 2.25 -0.21 -0.72
N THR A 252 1.23 0.60 -0.47
CA THR A 252 0.73 0.87 0.88
C THR A 252 -0.02 -0.35 1.38
N VAL A 253 0.45 -0.91 2.51
CA VAL A 253 -0.08 -2.14 3.09
C VAL A 253 -0.21 -2.06 4.60
N GLU A 254 -1.16 -2.82 5.14
CA GLU A 254 -1.29 -3.08 6.57
C GLU A 254 -1.32 -4.59 6.82
N LEU A 255 -0.52 -5.05 7.77
CA LEU A 255 -0.58 -6.44 8.21
C LEU A 255 -1.41 -6.54 9.50
N VAL A 256 -2.45 -7.36 9.46
CA VAL A 256 -3.25 -7.71 10.62
C VAL A 256 -2.89 -9.13 11.06
N LEU A 257 -2.14 -9.22 12.16
CA LEU A 257 -1.76 -10.48 12.78
C LEU A 257 -2.66 -10.80 13.99
N PRO A 258 -3.04 -12.07 14.18
CA PRO A 258 -3.58 -12.52 15.46
C PRO A 258 -2.48 -12.54 16.53
N GLU A 259 -2.87 -12.59 17.80
CA GLU A 259 -1.94 -12.71 18.92
C GLU A 259 -1.08 -13.98 18.78
N GLY A 260 0.26 -13.82 18.86
CA GLY A 260 1.23 -14.90 18.62
C GLY A 260 1.32 -15.35 17.15
N GLY A 261 0.71 -14.62 16.22
CA GLY A 261 0.81 -14.86 14.79
C GLY A 261 2.16 -14.41 14.22
N ALA A 262 2.54 -15.03 13.11
CA ALA A 262 3.74 -14.68 12.38
C ALA A 262 3.54 -14.91 10.88
N VAL A 263 4.26 -14.15 10.06
CA VAL A 263 4.34 -14.35 8.61
C VAL A 263 5.78 -14.55 8.21
N ASP A 264 5.95 -15.31 7.12
CA ASP A 264 7.23 -15.48 6.45
C ASP A 264 7.19 -14.59 5.19
N ILE A 265 8.21 -13.74 5.05
CA ILE A 265 8.45 -12.88 3.90
C ILE A 265 9.58 -13.54 3.09
N PHE A 266 9.29 -13.90 1.84
CA PHE A 266 10.28 -14.42 0.91
C PHE A 266 10.75 -13.29 -0.01
N VAL A 267 12.06 -13.05 -0.04
CA VAL A 267 12.68 -12.00 -0.85
C VAL A 267 13.76 -12.59 -1.75
N ALA A 268 13.94 -12.00 -2.93
CA ALA A 268 15.05 -12.34 -3.81
C ALA A 268 16.35 -11.73 -3.27
N ARG A 269 17.40 -12.54 -3.14
CA ARG A 269 18.77 -12.04 -2.93
C ARG A 269 19.52 -12.11 -4.26
N PRO A 270 20.23 -11.05 -4.68
CA PRO A 270 21.15 -11.17 -5.81
C PRO A 270 22.21 -12.21 -5.45
N ALA A 271 22.45 -13.15 -6.37
CA ALA A 271 23.50 -14.14 -6.21
C ALA A 271 24.83 -13.41 -6.00
N GLN A 272 25.47 -13.61 -4.84
CA GLN A 272 26.79 -13.05 -4.59
C GLN A 272 27.77 -13.69 -5.59
N SER A 273 28.27 -12.88 -6.53
CA SER A 273 29.33 -13.23 -7.46
C SER A 273 30.67 -13.44 -6.78
#